data_AF-A0A3S1EIV3-F1
#
_entry.id   AF-A0A3S1EIV3-F1
#
_cell.length_a   1.000
_cell.length_b   1.000
_cell.length_c   1.000
_cell.angle_alpha   90.00
_cell.angle_beta   90.00
_cell.angle_gamma   90.00
#
_symmetry.space_group_name_H-M   'P 1'
#
loop_
_entity.id
_entity.type
_entity.pdbx_description
1 polymer ?
#
loop_
_entity_poly.entity_id
_entity_poly.type
_entity_poly.pdbx_seq_one_letter_code
_entity_poly.pdbx_strand_id
1 'polypeptide(L)' 'MKDITAIYISNNKTIGIKPKKHRIVPVSLCFELIKNRNDIDQLIKWAKTKEIEVKYGSFMKWI' A
#
# COMPACT_ATOMS: atom_id res chain seq x y z
N MET A 1 -1.68 13.05 13.38
CA MET A 1 -2.81 12.51 12.58
C MET A 1 -2.21 11.71 11.44
N LYS A 2 -2.66 10.48 11.16
CA LYS A 2 -2.06 9.66 10.07
C LYS A 2 -2.75 9.96 8.74
N ASP A 3 -1.95 10.25 7.71
CA ASP A 3 -2.46 10.58 6.37
C ASP A 3 -2.80 9.34 5.53
N ILE A 4 -2.28 8.18 5.93
CA ILE A 4 -2.48 6.88 5.28
C ILE A 4 -3.39 6.03 6.17
N THR A 5 -4.43 5.44 5.58
CA THR A 5 -5.31 4.48 6.25
C THR A 5 -4.86 3.05 6.03
N ALA A 6 -4.53 2.69 4.79
CA ALA A 6 -4.13 1.33 4.47
C ALA A 6 -3.12 1.29 3.32
N ILE A 7 -2.31 0.24 3.32
CA ILE A 7 -1.44 -0.15 2.22
C ILE A 7 -1.94 -1.49 1.71
N TYR A 8 -2.18 -1.58 0.42
CA TYR A 8 -2.60 -2.80 -0.26
C TYR A 8 -1.41 -3.43 -0.98
N ILE A 9 -1.27 -4.74 -0.88
CA ILE A 9 -0.24 -5.52 -1.57
C ILE A 9 -0.95 -6.57 -2.44
N SER A 10 -0.78 -6.47 -3.75
CA SER A 10 -1.36 -7.38 -4.74
C SER A 10 -0.26 -8.12 -5.50
N ASN A 11 -0.44 -9.43 -5.70
CA ASN A 11 0.48 -10.31 -6.43
C ASN A 11 1.95 -10.23 -5.98
N ASN A 12 2.21 -9.90 -4.71
CA ASN A 12 3.55 -9.66 -4.15
C ASN A 12 4.43 -8.73 -5.00
N LYS A 13 3.82 -7.74 -5.67
CA LYS A 13 4.52 -6.83 -6.56
C LYS A 13 3.90 -5.44 -6.60
N THR A 14 2.57 -5.37 -6.59
CA THR A 14 1.85 -4.11 -6.70
C THR A 14 1.47 -3.59 -5.32
N ILE A 15 1.80 -2.33 -5.06
CA ILE A 15 1.45 -1.60 -3.84
C ILE A 15 0.40 -0.55 -4.18
N GLY A 16 -0.63 -0.42 -3.35
CA GLY A 16 -1.57 0.70 -3.38
C GLY A 16 -1.60 1.43 -2.04
N ILE A 17 -1.38 2.74 -2.03
CA ILE A 17 -1.48 3.55 -0.80
C ILE A 17 -2.84 4.21 -0.75
N LYS A 18 -3.62 3.94 0.31
CA LYS A 18 -4.93 4.56 0.54
C LYS A 18 -4.84 5.72 1.53
N PRO A 19 -5.02 6.97 1.08
CA PRO A 19 -5.09 8.11 1.97
C PRO A 19 -6.36 8.10 2.82
N LYS A 20 -6.31 8.75 3.98
CA LYS A 20 -7.41 8.74 4.96
C LYS A 20 -8.75 9.30 4.47
N LYS A 21 -8.70 10.33 3.62
CA LYS A 21 -9.90 10.99 3.08
C LYS A 21 -10.40 10.37 1.76
N HIS A 22 -9.74 9.34 1.25
CA HIS A 22 -10.07 8.74 -0.04
C HIS A 22 -10.70 7.36 0.16
N ARG A 23 -11.80 7.10 -0.56
CA ARG A 23 -12.51 5.81 -0.49
C ARG A 23 -11.77 4.71 -1.28
N ILE A 24 -11.13 5.09 -2.37
CA ILE A 24 -10.44 4.23 -3.35
C ILE A 24 -8.96 4.62 -3.39
N VAL A 25 -8.08 3.69 -3.78
CA VAL A 25 -6.65 3.99 -3.98
C VAL A 25 -6.48 4.85 -5.25
N PRO A 26 -5.88 6.05 -5.18
CA PRO A 26 -5.56 6.81 -6.37
C PRO A 26 -4.56 6.05 -7.26
N VAL A 27 -4.72 6.08 -8.59
CA VAL A 27 -3.79 5.43 -9.53
C VAL A 27 -2.38 6.01 -9.39
N SER A 28 -2.27 7.31 -9.11
CA SER A 28 -1.00 7.99 -8.81
C SER A 28 -0.29 7.49 -7.54
N LEU A 29 -0.98 6.74 -6.69
CA LEU A 29 -0.45 6.12 -5.48
C LEU A 29 -0.38 4.58 -5.60
N CYS A 30 -0.37 4.08 -6.83
CA CYS A 30 -0.07 2.69 -7.14
C CYS A 30 1.38 2.56 -7.62
N PHE A 31 2.11 1.61 -7.07
CA PHE A 31 3.51 1.36 -7.39
C PHE A 31 3.74 -0.11 -7.68
N GLU A 32 4.69 -0.42 -8.54
CA GLU A 32 5.13 -1.79 -8.80
C GLU A 32 6.57 -1.95 -8.32
N LEU A 33 6.80 -2.92 -7.44
CA LEU A 33 8.14 -3.28 -6.99
C LEU A 33 8.80 -4.18 -8.03
N ILE A 34 9.92 -3.73 -8.59
CA ILE A 34 10.47 -4.33 -9.81
C ILE A 34 11.39 -5.51 -9.49
N LYS A 35 12.06 -5.57 -8.32
CA LYS A 35 13.19 -6.51 -8.16
C LYS A 35 13.38 -7.24 -6.83
N ASN A 36 12.89 -6.77 -5.68
CA ASN A 36 13.31 -7.38 -4.41
C ASN A 36 12.14 -7.70 -3.47
N ARG A 37 12.01 -8.98 -3.08
CA ARG A 37 11.06 -9.41 -2.04
C ARG A 37 11.34 -8.69 -0.71
N ASN A 38 12.60 -8.36 -0.46
CA ASN A 38 13.02 -7.67 0.76
C ASN A 38 12.40 -6.27 0.89
N ASP A 39 12.06 -5.61 -0.22
CA ASP A 39 11.46 -4.27 -0.23
C ASP A 39 10.02 -4.30 0.33
N ILE A 40 9.29 -5.40 0.08
CA ILE A 40 7.95 -5.60 0.63
C ILE A 40 8.02 -5.77 2.15
N ASP A 41 8.95 -6.58 2.64
CA ASP A 41 9.10 -6.80 4.08
C ASP A 41 9.51 -5.53 4.81
N GLN A 42 10.39 -4.72 4.21
CA GLN A 42 10.74 -3.39 4.73
C GLN A 42 9.54 -2.45 4.77
N LEU A 43 8.72 -2.43 3.71
CA LEU A 43 7.50 -1.63 3.67
C LEU A 43 6.49 -2.07 4.73
N ILE A 44 6.27 -3.37 4.89
CA ILE A 44 5.37 -3.93 5.91
C ILE A 44 5.87 -3.56 7.30
N LYS A 45 7.18 -3.69 7.55
CA LYS A 45 7.78 -3.32 8.84
C LYS A 45 7.56 -1.84 9.12
N TRP A 46 7.85 -0.97 8.16
CA TRP A 46 7.58 0.47 8.28
C TRP A 46 6.10 0.76 8.56
N ALA A 47 5.17 0.14 7.81
CA ALA A 47 3.74 0.33 7.99
C ALA A 47 3.28 -0.05 9.41
N LYS A 48 3.77 -1.19 9.93
CA LYS A 48 3.52 -1.62 11.30
C LYS A 48 4.05 -0.63 12.34
N THR A 49 5.25 -0.07 12.17
CA THR A 49 5.80 0.95 13.10
C THR A 49 4.99 2.25 13.10
N LYS A 50 4.24 2.51 12.04
CA LYS A 50 3.32 3.65 11.92
C LYS A 50 1.88 3.26 12.22
N GLU A 51 1.61 2.03 12.65
CA GLU A 51 0.29 1.43 12.85
C GLU A 51 -0.66 1.76 11.68
N ILE A 52 -0.16 1.54 10.46
CA ILE A 52 -0.89 1.60 9.20
C ILE A 52 -1.36 0.18 8.87
N GLU A 53 -2.62 0.03 8.48
CA GLU A 53 -3.19 -1.27 8.12
C GLU A 53 -2.55 -1.80 6.82
N VAL A 54 -2.16 -3.07 6.79
CA VAL A 54 -1.65 -3.73 5.57
C VAL A 54 -2.64 -4.80 5.12
N LYS A 55 -3.09 -4.72 3.87
CA LYS A 55 -4.05 -5.64 3.25
C LYS A 55 -3.43 -6.37 2.07
N TYR A 56 -3.66 -7.67 1.99
CA TYR A 56 -3.22 -8.48 0.86
C TYR A 56 -4.39 -8.77 -0.09
N GLY A 57 -4.10 -8.85 -1.37
CA GLY A 57 -5.07 -9.19 -2.43
C GLY A 57 -5.39 -8.02 -3.36
N SER A 58 -6.48 -8.16 -4.10
CA SER A 58 -6.93 -7.15 -5.06
C SER A 58 -7.49 -5.92 -4.35
N PHE A 59 -7.32 -4.74 -4.97
CA PHE A 59 -7.87 -3.49 -4.48
C PHE A 59 -8.38 -2.64 -5.65
N MET A 60 -9.39 -1.81 -5.39
CA MET A 60 -9.89 -0.87 -6.38
C MET A 60 -8.97 0.35 -6.47
N LYS A 61 -8.72 0.79 -7.70
CA LYS A 61 -7.96 2.00 -8.03
C LYS A 61 -8.81 2.97 -8.85
N TRP A 62 -8.62 4.27 -8.67
CA TRP A 62 -9.36 5.33 -9.36
C TRP A 62 -8.43 6.46 -9.82
N ILE A 63 -8.71 7.06 -10.98
CA ILE A 63 -7.91 8.11 -11.64
C ILE A 63 -7.81 9.38 -10.78
#